data_AF-A0A1X0HNG3-F1
#
_entry.id   AF-A0A1X0HNG3-F1
#
_cell.length_a   1.000
_cell.length_b   1.000
_cell.length_c   1.000
_cell.angle_alpha   90.00
_cell.angle_beta   90.00
_cell.angle_gamma   90.00
#
_symmetry.space_group_name_H-M   'P 1'
#
loop_
_entity.id
_entity.type
_entity.pdbx_description
1 polymer ?
#
loop_
_entity_poly.entity_id
_entity_poly.type
_entity_poly.pdbx_seq_one_letter_code
_entity_poly.pdbx_strand_id
1 'polypeptide(L)' 'PAMAWLAEELQRRGLYLVDSRTSAATVAASEAQRIGLASVSRDVFLDNEATPEAVSAQLQAGVALARKQGSALLIG' A
#
# COMPACT_ATOMS: atom_id res chain seq x y z
N PRO A 1 11.71 -17.27 6.31
CA PRO A 1 10.54 -16.92 7.16
C PRO A 1 9.28 -16.84 6.28
N ALA A 2 8.07 -16.85 6.85
CA ALA A 2 6.80 -16.93 6.10
C ALA A 2 6.63 -15.83 5.02
N MET A 3 7.12 -14.61 5.28
CA MET A 3 7.07 -13.50 4.32
C MET A 3 7.94 -13.70 3.08
N ALA A 4 9.10 -14.36 3.22
CA ALA A 4 9.97 -14.66 2.08
C ALA A 4 9.29 -15.63 1.11
N TRP A 5 8.69 -16.69 1.65
CA TRP A 5 7.94 -17.66 0.86
C TRP A 5 6.74 -17.01 0.15
N LEU A 6 5.99 -16.14 0.84
CA LEU A 6 4.87 -15.42 0.23
C LEU A 6 5.34 -14.51 -0.91
N ALA A 7 6.42 -13.76 -0.70
CA ALA A 7 6.96 -12.85 -1.70
C ALA A 7 7.42 -13.61 -2.96
N GLU A 8 8.10 -14.75 -2.79
CA GLU A 8 8.49 -15.64 -3.89
C GLU A 8 7.28 -16.19 -4.66
N GLU A 9 6.22 -16.60 -3.96
CA GLU A 9 5.01 -17.13 -4.61
C GLU A 9 4.23 -16.03 -5.36
N LEU A 10 4.19 -14.80 -4.84
CA LEU A 10 3.62 -13.65 -5.53
C LEU A 10 4.39 -13.36 -6.82
N GLN A 11 5.73 -13.36 -6.76
CA GLN A 11 6.58 -13.14 -7.93
C GLN A 11 6.36 -14.24 -8.98
N ARG A 12 6.32 -15.51 -8.57
CA ARG A 12 6.09 -16.66 -9.46
C ARG A 12 4.76 -16.55 -10.20
N ARG A 13 3.76 -15.91 -9.59
CA ARG A 13 2.42 -15.71 -10.17
C ARG A 13 2.27 -14.38 -10.93
N GLY A 14 3.31 -13.54 -10.98
CA GLY A 14 3.22 -12.21 -11.59
C GLY A 14 2.30 -11.25 -10.82
N LEU A 15 2.15 -11.46 -9.52
CA LEU A 15 1.32 -10.63 -8.63
C LEU A 15 2.20 -9.60 -7.90
N TYR A 16 1.58 -8.57 -7.35
CA TYR A 16 2.22 -7.52 -6.56
C TYR A 16 1.75 -7.56 -5.10
N LEU A 17 2.59 -7.05 -4.21
CA LEU A 17 2.27 -6.94 -2.79
C LEU A 17 1.64 -5.56 -2.50
N VAL A 18 0.45 -5.56 -1.90
CA VAL A 18 -0.18 -4.36 -1.34
C VAL A 18 -0.12 -4.43 0.17
N ASP A 19 0.56 -3.48 0.81
CA ASP A 19 0.68 -3.42 2.27
C ASP A 19 -0.16 -2.29 2.85
N SER A 20 -1.06 -2.62 3.80
CA SER A 20 -1.92 -1.65 4.48
C SER A 20 -1.18 -0.77 5.48
N ARG A 21 0.11 -1.02 5.76
CA ARG A 21 0.98 -0.25 6.66
C ARG A 21 0.32 0.01 8.02
N THR A 22 0.49 -0.92 8.96
CA THR A 22 0.30 -0.67 10.40
C THR A 22 1.59 -0.20 11.11
N SER A 23 2.77 -0.34 10.49
CA SER A 23 4.02 0.29 10.97
C SER A 23 4.89 0.78 9.81
N ALA A 24 5.74 1.79 10.07
CA ALA A 24 6.50 2.51 9.05
C ALA A 24 7.63 1.70 8.37
N ALA A 25 7.93 0.50 8.86
CA ALA A 25 8.94 -0.41 8.31
C ALA A 25 8.43 -1.85 8.41
N THR A 26 7.57 -2.25 7.47
CA THR A 26 7.06 -3.62 7.47
C THR A 26 8.12 -4.57 6.91
N VAL A 27 8.22 -5.76 7.52
CA VAL A 27 9.03 -6.86 6.99
C VAL A 27 8.64 -7.19 5.54
N ALA A 28 7.39 -6.91 5.17
CA ALA A 28 6.83 -7.13 3.84
C ALA A 28 7.49 -6.25 2.76
N ALA A 29 7.69 -4.95 3.02
CA ALA A 29 8.36 -4.05 2.09
C ALA A 29 9.85 -4.41 1.89
N SER A 30 10.55 -4.75 2.99
CA SER A 30 11.95 -5.16 2.94
C SER A 30 12.15 -6.45 2.13
N GLU A 31 11.27 -7.44 2.35
CA GLU A 31 11.34 -8.71 1.64
C GLU A 31 10.98 -8.57 0.15
N ALA A 32 9.98 -7.75 -0.18
CA ALA A 32 9.64 -7.45 -1.56
C ALA A 32 10.79 -6.74 -2.29
N GLN A 33 11.46 -5.77 -1.65
CA GLN A 33 12.66 -5.13 -2.21
C GLN A 33 13.80 -6.12 -2.42
N ARG A 34 14.04 -7.03 -1.47
CA ARG A 34 15.12 -8.03 -1.55
C ARG A 34 15.03 -8.88 -2.83
N ILE A 35 13.83 -9.23 -3.26
CA ILE A 35 13.60 -10.10 -4.43
C ILE A 35 13.16 -9.33 -5.69
N GLY A 36 13.12 -7.99 -5.64
CA GLY A 36 12.63 -7.17 -6.76
C GLY A 36 11.14 -7.34 -7.06
N LEU A 37 10.34 -7.74 -6.08
CA LEU A 37 8.89 -7.85 -6.21
C LEU A 37 8.27 -6.44 -6.25
N ALA A 38 7.41 -6.21 -7.24
CA ALA A 38 6.60 -5.00 -7.28
C ALA A 38 5.72 -4.93 -6.02
N SER A 39 5.91 -3.86 -5.25
CA SER A 39 5.14 -3.62 -4.03
C SER A 39 4.67 -2.17 -4.00
N VAL A 40 3.46 -1.97 -3.50
CA VAL A 40 2.89 -0.65 -3.26
C VAL A 40 2.45 -0.58 -1.81
N SER A 41 2.87 0.49 -1.14
CA SER A 41 2.41 0.82 0.20
C SER A 41 1.20 1.73 0.08
N ARG A 42 0.23 1.57 0.99
CA ARG A 42 -0.87 2.53 1.13
C ARG A 42 -0.34 3.94 1.37
N ASP A 43 -0.90 4.89 0.63
CA ASP A 43 -0.67 6.32 0.85
C ASP A 43 -1.65 6.91 1.87
N VAL A 44 -2.95 6.62 1.74
CA VAL A 44 -4.03 7.20 2.57
C VAL A 44 -5.00 6.12 3.05
N PHE A 45 -5.42 6.19 4.32
CA PHE A 45 -6.57 5.44 4.82
C PHE A 45 -7.83 6.26 4.56
N LEU A 46 -8.79 5.68 3.85
CA LEU A 46 -9.98 6.39 3.36
C LEU A 46 -11.04 6.57 4.45
N ASP A 47 -11.21 5.60 5.33
CA ASP A 47 -12.34 5.49 6.26
C ASP A 47 -11.90 5.22 7.71
N ASN A 48 -10.68 5.63 8.06
CA ASN A 48 -10.18 5.56 9.44
C ASN A 48 -11.14 6.22 10.44
N GLU A 49 -11.87 7.23 9.97
CA GLU A 49 -13.07 7.76 10.59
C GLU A 49 -14.24 7.60 9.61
N ALA A 50 -15.27 6.83 10.00
CA ALA A 50 -16.39 6.47 9.14
C ALA A 50 -17.48 7.57 9.07
N THR A 51 -17.06 8.83 8.90
CA THR A 51 -17.95 9.96 8.64
C THR A 51 -17.84 10.39 7.18
N PRO A 52 -18.94 10.77 6.51
CA PRO A 52 -18.89 11.25 5.12
C PRO A 52 -17.90 12.39 4.91
N GLU A 53 -17.78 13.28 5.89
CA GLU A 53 -16.88 14.42 5.87
C GLU A 53 -15.40 13.98 5.93
N ALA A 54 -15.06 13.06 6.84
CA ALA A 54 -13.69 12.54 6.94
C ALA A 54 -13.30 11.75 5.68
N VAL A 55 -14.18 10.89 5.18
CA VAL A 55 -13.94 10.13 3.94
C VAL A 55 -13.72 11.05 2.75
N SER A 56 -14.54 12.10 2.62
CA SER A 56 -14.37 13.11 1.57
C SER A 56 -13.03 13.82 1.68
N ALA A 57 -12.61 14.20 2.89
CA ALA A 57 -11.31 14.83 3.13
C ALA A 57 -10.14 13.90 2.76
N GLN A 58 -10.20 12.61 3.13
CA GLN A 58 -9.17 11.63 2.78
C GLN A 58 -9.11 11.38 1.27
N LEU A 59 -10.26 11.34 0.59
CA LEU A 59 -10.31 11.22 -0.86
C LEU A 59 -9.64 12.42 -1.55
N GLN A 60 -9.93 13.65 -1.11
CA GLN A 60 -9.28 14.84 -1.65
C GLN A 60 -7.77 14.84 -1.40
N ALA A 61 -7.32 14.40 -0.23
CA ALA A 61 -5.91 14.26 0.09
C ALA A 61 -5.22 13.25 -0.86
N GLY A 62 -5.86 12.10 -1.12
CA GLY A 62 -5.35 11.09 -2.05
C GLY A 62 -5.29 11.60 -3.50
N VAL A 63 -6.29 12.35 -3.96
CA VAL A 63 -6.25 12.99 -5.30
C VAL A 63 -5.12 14.01 -5.40
N ALA A 64 -4.93 14.84 -4.37
CA ALA A 64 -3.84 15.81 -4.33
C ALA A 64 -2.46 15.13 -4.36
N LEU A 65 -2.32 13.99 -3.68
CA LEU A 65 -1.10 13.20 -3.70
C LEU A 65 -0.86 12.56 -5.06
N ALA A 66 -1.88 11.94 -5.66
CA ALA A 66 -1.80 11.35 -6.99
C ALA A 66 -1.37 12.37 -8.05
N ARG A 67 -1.87 13.61 -7.96
CA ARG A 67 -1.43 14.71 -8.84
C ARG A 67 0.05 15.07 -8.69
N LYS A 68 0.64 14.87 -7.51
CA LYS A 68 2.06 15.19 -7.25
C LYS A 68 3.00 14.07 -7.69
N GLN A 69 2.64 12.82 -7.45
CA GLN A 69 3.52 11.66 -7.66
C GLN A 69 3.10 10.73 -8.81
N GLY A 70 2.01 11.07 -9.51
CA GLY A 70 1.46 10.34 -10.67
C GLY A 70 0.35 9.34 -10.32
N SER A 71 0.39 8.74 -9.13
CA SER A 71 -0.65 7.82 -8.63
C SER A 71 -0.68 7.81 -7.10
N ALA A 72 -1.80 7.39 -6.50
CA ALA A 72 -1.90 7.15 -5.06
C ALA A 72 -2.79 5.94 -4.78
N LEU A 73 -2.42 5.13 -3.79
CA LEU A 73 -3.20 4.01 -3.29
C LEU A 73 -3.94 4.42 -2.01
N LEU A 74 -5.27 4.46 -2.10
CA LEU A 74 -6.17 4.67 -0.98
C LEU A 74 -6.79 3.32 -0.61
N ILE A 75 -6.89 3.01 0.68
CA ILE A 75 -7.62 1.83 1.17
C ILE A 75 -8.61 2.24 2.25
N GLY A 76 -9.80 1.65 2.24
CA GLY A 76 -10.78 1.69 3.31
C GLY A 76 -11.37 0.30 3.48
#